data_AF-A0A0Q7I400-F1
#
_entry.id   AF-A0A0Q7I400-F1
#
_cell.length_a   1.000
_cell.length_b   1.000
_cell.length_c   1.000
_cell.angle_alpha   90.00
_cell.angle_beta   90.00
_cell.angle_gamma   90.00
#
_symmetry.space_group_name_H-M   'P 1'
#
loop_
_entity.id
_entity.type
_entity.pdbx_description
1 polymer ?
#
loop_
_entity_poly.entity_id
_entity_poly.type
_entity_poly.pdbx_seq_one_letter_code
_entity_poly.pdbx_strand_id
1 'polypeptide(L)'
;MYRFLALVGRFGRDESGVFAVLFGLMAIVLIALGGAGVDYVALQQARSRAQVALDAAALALQPQIFKASYNEETVRAQAEAIVLDRIGDARIDARVDGIETSVPDGSLYLHAEFTMPTMFVSLVGVPALSASVQAKATRKMLKLEVAMVLDNSGSMASYNRMSYLKEAARCATRIMFYGEVDEDCDEADDAEAQDNVKIGIVPFTMMVNIGTQFSNATWLDWTGQNSISQLNFDSDDNASTPFAGPVNRKTLFTQTGTSWRGCVEARRAPHDTDDTPPTTTAALFTPMFSPDTASGNYNSYLSDTGGTCQVKTCTEKTVRKNCSYSWWSGWTCSGATTSTYTKKVGSTTTTPAASCVPANGVVLSGPNTDQSGTTLTTTTTYSLLTQQELQERLCKYNGVTVSDSKNSGPNAYCPSISVLPLTDNVDNVLARINAMNADGGTNIQQGAIWGYHALSSTEPLTQAAPYSSGAVSKVMILMTDGFNEPDYRSYSDTWNGTGIYYSWGFRKDGRLPDTDGIIGNENEYNAHNSKADMSETMDEKTVATCNNAKAEGIRVYTIGLNPPSQATRDMLESCSSGDGYYFFPEDPSDLIDVFTQIANQLAQLRLAL
;
A
#
# COMPACT_ATOMS: atom_id res chain seq x y z
N MET A 1 105.70 45.39 29.61
CA MET A 1 105.28 44.19 28.84
C MET A 1 105.19 42.91 29.70
N TYR A 2 106.13 42.65 30.62
CA TYR A 2 106.11 41.45 31.49
C TYR A 2 104.87 41.31 32.42
N ARG A 3 104.30 42.43 32.90
CA ARG A 3 103.09 42.41 33.74
C ARG A 3 101.81 42.04 32.95
N PHE A 4 101.76 42.30 31.65
CA PHE A 4 100.60 41.99 30.80
C PHE A 4 100.54 40.49 30.46
N LEU A 5 101.69 39.88 30.17
CA LEU A 5 101.80 38.44 29.91
C LEU A 5 101.50 37.60 31.16
N ALA A 6 101.87 38.08 32.36
CA ALA A 6 101.50 37.44 33.63
C ALA A 6 100.00 37.54 33.96
N LEU A 7 99.32 38.60 33.51
CA LEU A 7 97.87 38.77 33.65
C LEU A 7 97.08 37.85 32.70
N VAL A 8 97.54 37.68 31.46
CA VAL A 8 96.93 36.75 30.49
C VAL A 8 97.11 35.29 30.92
N GLY A 9 98.26 34.94 31.50
CA GLY A 9 98.50 33.62 32.09
C GLY A 9 97.66 33.32 33.34
N ARG A 10 97.25 34.35 34.10
CA ARG A 10 96.27 34.21 35.20
C ARG A 10 94.84 34.11 34.69
N PHE A 11 94.49 34.81 33.61
CA PHE A 11 93.16 34.75 32.98
C PHE A 11 92.89 33.38 32.34
N GLY A 12 93.89 32.74 31.72
CA GLY A 12 93.76 31.37 31.19
C GLY A 12 93.71 30.26 32.25
N ARG A 13 94.00 30.58 33.53
CA ARG A 13 93.92 29.68 34.70
C ARG A 13 92.74 30.02 35.63
N ASP A 14 91.90 30.96 35.23
CA ASP A 14 90.79 31.44 36.06
C ASP A 14 89.56 30.55 35.88
N GLU A 15 89.35 29.63 36.83
CA GLU A 15 88.21 28.69 36.84
C GLU A 15 86.88 29.37 37.24
N SER A 16 86.91 30.65 37.63
CA SER A 16 85.72 31.43 38.01
C SER A 16 84.71 31.60 36.86
N GLY A 17 85.14 31.42 35.60
CA GLY A 17 84.29 31.47 34.41
C GLY A 17 83.56 30.16 34.07
N VAL A 18 83.97 29.03 34.66
CA VAL A 18 83.34 27.72 34.42
C VAL A 18 81.88 27.71 34.86
N PHE A 19 81.55 28.44 35.93
CA PHE A 19 80.17 28.63 36.37
C PHE A 19 79.32 29.37 35.33
N ALA A 20 79.85 30.39 34.66
CA ALA A 20 79.13 31.12 33.61
C ALA A 20 78.85 30.24 32.38
N VAL A 21 79.79 29.35 32.02
CA VAL A 21 79.61 28.39 30.92
C VAL A 21 78.59 27.31 31.28
N LEU A 22 78.69 26.72 32.49
CA LEU A 22 77.72 25.74 33.00
C LEU A 22 76.32 26.36 33.17
N PHE A 23 76.24 27.59 33.68
CA PHE A 23 74.99 28.34 33.81
C PHE A 23 74.38 28.66 32.44
N GLY A 24 75.19 29.09 31.47
CA GLY A 24 74.72 29.34 30.10
C GLY A 24 74.14 28.08 29.45
N LEU A 25 74.81 26.94 29.61
CA LEU A 25 74.33 25.65 29.11
C LEU A 25 73.06 25.18 29.85
N MET A 26 73.02 25.28 31.18
CA MET A 26 71.84 24.92 31.99
C MET A 26 70.65 25.85 31.74
N ALA A 27 70.90 27.15 31.52
CA ALA A 27 69.85 28.13 31.22
C ALA A 27 69.15 27.80 29.90
N ILE A 28 69.89 27.39 28.86
CA ILE A 28 69.29 26.93 27.60
C ILE A 28 68.39 25.71 27.84
N VAL A 29 68.84 24.74 28.65
CA VAL A 29 68.05 23.53 28.97
C VAL A 29 66.80 23.86 29.79
N LEU A 30 66.89 24.76 30.77
CA LEU A 30 65.74 25.19 31.58
C LEU A 30 64.73 26.01 30.77
N ILE A 31 65.19 26.90 29.90
CA ILE A 31 64.34 27.65 28.97
C ILE A 31 63.67 26.70 27.97
N ALA A 32 64.40 25.71 27.45
CA ALA A 32 63.84 24.70 26.56
C ALA A 32 62.77 23.84 27.26
N LEU A 33 62.99 23.45 28.52
CA LEU A 33 62.00 22.70 29.33
C LEU A 33 60.75 23.51 29.64
N GLY A 34 60.90 24.76 30.08
CA GLY A 34 59.77 25.66 30.33
C GLY A 34 59.03 26.02 29.03
N GLY A 35 59.79 26.27 27.96
CA GLY A 35 59.29 26.56 26.63
C GLY A 35 58.59 25.38 25.96
N ALA A 36 59.02 24.15 26.23
CA ALA A 36 58.33 22.93 25.79
C ALA A 36 56.90 22.85 26.36
N GLY A 37 56.68 23.35 27.58
CA GLY A 37 55.34 23.49 28.14
C GLY A 37 54.47 24.46 27.34
N VAL A 38 55.03 25.60 26.92
CA VAL A 38 54.32 26.60 26.10
C VAL A 38 54.03 26.05 24.70
N ASP A 39 55.02 25.44 24.04
CA ASP A 39 54.87 24.81 22.72
C ASP A 39 53.85 23.66 22.78
N TYR A 40 53.81 22.87 23.86
CA TYR A 40 52.81 21.83 24.06
C TYR A 40 51.39 22.42 24.20
N VAL A 41 51.22 23.48 25.00
CA VAL A 41 49.91 24.14 25.14
C VAL A 41 49.47 24.76 23.81
N ALA A 42 50.38 25.39 23.07
CA ALA A 42 50.11 25.91 21.73
C ALA A 42 49.70 24.78 20.76
N LEU A 43 50.40 23.64 20.79
CA LEU A 43 50.07 22.46 19.98
C LEU A 43 48.68 21.92 20.34
N GLN A 44 48.33 21.82 21.62
CA GLN A 44 46.99 21.35 22.03
C GLN A 44 45.89 22.34 21.63
N GLN A 45 46.13 23.65 21.70
CA GLN A 45 45.19 24.66 21.21
C GLN A 45 45.01 24.57 19.69
N ALA A 46 46.10 24.43 18.94
CA ALA A 46 46.08 24.23 17.49
C ALA A 46 45.30 22.95 17.13
N ARG A 47 45.58 21.83 17.82
CA ARG A 47 44.87 20.56 17.66
C ARG A 47 43.38 20.69 17.90
N SER A 48 42.97 21.36 18.97
CA SER A 48 41.55 21.57 19.28
C SER A 48 40.84 22.39 18.20
N ARG A 49 41.50 23.44 17.66
CA ARG A 49 40.95 24.22 16.55
C ARG A 49 40.89 23.42 15.25
N ALA A 50 41.94 22.65 14.96
CA ALA A 50 41.99 21.77 13.79
C ALA A 50 40.89 20.69 13.84
N GLN A 51 40.59 20.15 15.03
CA GLN A 51 39.48 19.21 15.20
C GLN A 51 38.14 19.86 14.86
N VAL A 52 37.84 21.03 15.42
CA VAL A 52 36.59 21.76 15.13
C VAL A 52 36.49 22.14 13.65
N ALA A 53 37.61 22.50 13.03
CA ALA A 53 37.70 22.80 11.61
C ALA A 53 37.41 21.57 10.74
N LEU A 54 38.00 20.42 11.10
CA LEU A 54 37.81 19.15 10.38
C LEU A 54 36.39 18.59 10.57
N ASP A 55 35.78 18.73 11.76
CA ASP A 55 34.38 18.36 12.01
C ASP A 55 33.43 19.18 11.13
N ALA A 56 33.69 20.49 11.01
CA ALA A 56 32.92 21.35 10.12
C ALA A 56 33.10 20.99 8.64
N ALA A 57 34.32 20.64 8.23
CA ALA A 57 34.59 20.18 6.87
C ALA A 57 33.87 18.86 6.57
N ALA A 58 33.93 17.88 7.50
CA ALA A 58 33.24 16.62 7.38
C ALA A 58 31.72 16.83 7.23
N LEU A 59 31.11 17.66 8.08
CA LEU A 59 29.67 17.97 8.00
C LEU A 59 29.28 18.68 6.70
N ALA A 60 30.09 19.63 6.24
CA ALA A 60 29.79 20.39 5.02
C ALA A 60 29.94 19.57 3.74
N LEU A 61 30.90 18.64 3.71
CA LEU A 61 31.24 17.87 2.51
C LEU A 61 30.54 16.51 2.46
N GLN A 62 30.06 16.00 3.59
CA GLN A 62 29.36 14.72 3.65
C GLN A 62 28.23 14.60 2.61
N PRO A 63 27.38 15.61 2.34
CA PRO A 63 26.31 15.46 1.34
C PRO A 63 26.82 15.23 -0.08
N GLN A 64 28.08 15.55 -0.38
CA GLN A 64 28.65 15.36 -1.71
C GLN A 64 28.87 13.88 -2.06
N ILE A 65 28.96 12.98 -1.07
CA ILE A 65 29.19 11.54 -1.30
C ILE A 65 28.06 10.88 -2.10
N PHE A 66 26.89 11.52 -2.15
CA PHE A 66 25.72 11.03 -2.86
C PHE A 66 25.54 11.62 -4.27
N LYS A 67 26.37 12.61 -4.65
CA LYS A 67 26.27 13.22 -5.98
C LYS A 67 26.95 12.32 -7.02
N ALA A 68 26.34 12.19 -8.20
CA ALA A 68 26.94 11.45 -9.32
C ALA A 68 28.31 12.01 -9.76
N SER A 69 28.56 13.31 -9.50
CA SER A 69 29.82 14.00 -9.76
C SER A 69 30.87 13.86 -8.65
N TYR A 70 30.67 12.96 -7.68
CA TYR A 70 31.60 12.78 -6.55
C TYR A 70 33.01 12.40 -7.05
N ASN A 71 34.01 13.11 -6.53
CA ASN A 71 35.42 12.83 -6.76
C ASN A 71 36.18 13.09 -5.45
N GLU A 72 36.97 12.12 -5.01
CA GLU A 72 37.73 12.22 -3.75
C GLU A 72 38.76 13.36 -3.77
N GLU A 73 39.34 13.66 -4.94
CA GLU A 73 40.34 14.72 -5.08
C GLU A 73 39.73 16.11 -4.91
N THR A 74 38.53 16.33 -5.43
CA THR A 74 37.82 17.61 -5.27
C THR A 74 37.36 17.80 -3.82
N VAL A 75 36.87 16.75 -3.18
CA VAL A 75 36.48 16.75 -1.76
C VAL A 75 37.70 16.99 -0.87
N ARG A 76 38.85 16.38 -1.19
CA ARG A 76 40.10 16.62 -0.47
C ARG A 76 40.50 18.09 -0.50
N ALA A 77 40.56 18.68 -1.70
CA ALA A 77 40.94 20.08 -1.87
C ALA A 77 39.98 21.04 -1.13
N GLN A 78 38.67 20.74 -1.15
CA GLN A 78 37.67 21.52 -0.43
C GLN A 78 37.80 21.35 1.10
N ALA A 79 38.07 20.13 1.57
CA ALA A 79 38.28 19.86 2.99
C ALA A 79 39.51 20.61 3.53
N GLU A 80 40.62 20.56 2.80
CA GLU A 80 41.85 21.31 3.13
C GLU A 80 41.59 22.82 3.18
N ALA A 81 40.87 23.36 2.19
CA ALA A 81 40.52 24.78 2.16
C ALA A 81 39.67 25.19 3.38
N ILE A 82 38.65 24.41 3.73
CA ILE A 82 37.81 24.68 4.92
C ILE A 82 38.64 24.60 6.19
N VAL A 83 39.51 23.60 6.31
CA VAL A 83 40.36 23.41 7.49
C VAL A 83 41.33 24.57 7.68
N LEU A 84 42.04 24.97 6.62
CA LEU A 84 42.99 26.09 6.66
C LEU A 84 42.30 27.42 6.98
N ASP A 85 41.15 27.70 6.37
CA ASP A 85 40.35 28.91 6.63
C ASP A 85 39.89 28.98 8.09
N ARG A 86 39.38 27.86 8.63
CA ARG A 86 38.87 27.77 10.00
C ARG A 86 39.97 27.79 11.08
N ILE A 87 41.17 27.28 10.78
CA ILE A 87 42.33 27.34 11.69
C ILE A 87 42.80 28.80 11.83
N GLY A 88 42.78 29.57 10.73
CA GLY A 88 43.03 31.01 10.75
C GLY A 88 44.46 31.43 11.15
N ASP A 89 45.44 30.51 11.09
CA ASP A 89 46.84 30.77 11.39
C ASP A 89 47.73 30.32 10.22
N ALA A 90 48.31 31.28 9.50
CA ALA A 90 49.14 31.04 8.32
C ALA A 90 50.45 30.27 8.60
N ARG A 91 50.79 30.04 9.88
CA ARG A 91 51.97 29.27 10.28
C ARG A 91 51.69 27.78 10.40
N ILE A 92 50.42 27.38 10.41
CA ILE A 92 49.99 25.99 10.53
C ILE A 92 49.74 25.47 9.12
N ASP A 93 50.48 24.41 8.77
CA ASP A 93 50.20 23.64 7.55
C ASP A 93 49.25 22.50 7.90
N ALA A 94 48.27 22.24 7.05
CA ALA A 94 47.27 21.19 7.26
C ALA A 94 46.99 20.46 5.94
N ARG A 95 47.00 19.13 6.00
CA ARG A 95 46.80 18.26 4.85
C ARG A 95 45.78 17.18 5.17
N VAL A 96 44.87 16.92 4.25
CA VAL A 96 43.93 15.79 4.34
C VAL A 96 44.53 14.61 3.59
N ASP A 97 45.00 13.62 4.35
CA ASP A 97 45.73 12.46 3.86
C ASP A 97 44.85 11.21 3.74
N GLY A 98 43.78 11.09 4.55
CA GLY A 98 42.83 9.98 4.51
C GLY A 98 41.39 10.43 4.26
N ILE A 99 40.72 9.81 3.29
CA ILE A 99 39.28 9.93 3.04
C ILE A 99 38.73 8.53 2.91
N GLU A 100 37.70 8.21 3.69
CA GLU A 100 36.94 6.97 3.53
C GLU A 100 35.45 7.32 3.41
N THR A 101 34.76 6.70 2.46
CA THR A 101 33.33 6.89 2.26
C THR A 101 32.57 5.57 2.31
N SER A 102 31.38 5.61 2.94
CA SER A 102 30.38 4.55 2.85
C SER A 102 29.07 5.18 2.43
N VAL A 103 28.68 4.99 1.17
CA VAL A 103 27.37 5.41 0.67
C VAL A 103 26.23 4.67 1.39
N PRO A 104 26.31 3.35 1.66
CA PRO A 104 25.26 2.64 2.42
C PRO A 104 25.04 3.16 3.84
N ASP A 105 26.11 3.55 4.53
CA ASP A 105 26.04 4.10 5.90
C ASP A 105 25.94 5.62 5.92
N GLY A 106 26.00 6.25 4.75
CA GLY A 106 26.03 7.70 4.59
C GLY A 106 27.21 8.37 5.27
N SER A 107 28.34 7.69 5.44
CA SER A 107 29.46 8.20 6.23
C SER A 107 30.60 8.74 5.38
N LEU A 108 31.06 9.95 5.71
CA LEU A 108 32.33 10.52 5.26
C LEU A 108 33.28 10.58 6.46
N TYR A 109 34.42 9.91 6.33
CA TYR A 109 35.51 9.96 7.30
C TYR A 109 36.69 10.71 6.71
N LEU A 110 37.19 11.68 7.46
CA LEU A 110 38.35 12.49 7.11
C LEU A 110 39.45 12.30 8.16
N HIS A 111 40.67 12.08 7.69
CA HIS A 111 41.89 12.14 8.47
C HIS A 111 42.71 13.33 7.96
N ALA A 112 43.20 14.15 8.90
CA ALA A 112 44.08 15.26 8.57
C ALA A 112 45.29 15.30 9.50
N GLU A 113 46.44 15.61 8.93
CA GLU A 113 47.69 15.88 9.62
C GLU A 113 47.98 17.37 9.57
N PHE A 114 48.39 17.95 10.69
CA PHE A 114 48.80 19.35 10.75
C PHE A 114 50.18 19.49 11.39
N THR A 115 50.94 20.45 10.89
CA THR A 115 52.31 20.75 11.33
C THR A 115 52.37 22.17 11.85
N MET A 116 52.86 22.32 13.09
CA MET A 116 53.03 23.61 13.75
C MET A 116 54.50 23.87 14.07
N PRO A 117 55.06 25.05 13.75
CA PRO A 117 56.42 25.41 14.14
C PRO A 117 56.54 25.58 15.67
N THR A 118 57.65 25.14 16.23
CA THR A 118 57.95 25.29 17.67
C THR A 118 58.71 26.59 17.95
N MET A 119 58.36 27.28 19.04
CA MET A 119 58.99 28.55 19.38
C MET A 119 60.23 28.36 20.25
N PHE A 120 60.19 27.40 21.19
CA PHE A 120 61.26 27.18 22.16
C PHE A 120 61.95 25.83 21.97
N VAL A 121 61.18 24.81 21.59
CA VAL A 121 61.69 23.46 21.30
C VAL A 121 62.56 23.44 20.03
N SER A 122 62.44 24.46 19.18
CA SER A 122 63.35 24.68 18.04
C SER A 122 64.79 24.96 18.48
N LEU A 123 65.02 25.54 19.67
CA LEU A 123 66.39 25.79 20.19
C LEU A 123 67.15 24.50 20.51
N VAL A 124 66.45 23.37 20.67
CA VAL A 124 67.04 22.04 20.91
C VAL A 124 66.96 21.14 19.68
N GLY A 125 66.68 21.70 18.50
CA GLY A 125 66.80 21.01 17.21
C GLY A 125 65.52 20.37 16.68
N VAL A 126 64.35 20.63 17.27
CA VAL A 126 63.05 20.14 16.78
C VAL A 126 62.22 21.33 16.29
N PRO A 127 62.26 21.69 14.99
CA PRO A 127 61.70 22.95 14.48
C PRO A 127 60.17 22.96 14.31
N ALA A 128 59.53 21.79 14.32
CA ALA A 128 58.08 21.65 14.19
C ALA A 128 57.58 20.40 14.92
N LEU A 129 56.30 20.42 15.29
CA LEU A 129 55.57 19.28 15.83
C LEU A 129 54.34 19.03 14.96
N SER A 130 54.09 17.74 14.70
CA SER A 130 52.92 17.31 13.93
C SER A 130 51.92 16.61 14.84
N ALA A 131 50.64 16.71 14.51
CA ALA A 131 49.59 15.93 15.14
C ALA A 131 48.49 15.63 14.12
N SER A 132 47.70 14.60 14.42
CA SER A 132 46.57 14.18 13.60
C SER A 132 45.24 14.39 14.29
N VAL A 133 44.22 14.64 13.48
CA VAL A 133 42.81 14.74 13.85
C VAL A 133 41.97 13.93 12.88
N GLN A 134 40.83 13.47 13.37
CA GLN A 134 39.92 12.59 12.64
C GLN A 134 38.51 13.10 12.84
N ALA A 135 37.71 13.14 11.77
CA ALA A 135 36.31 13.51 11.84
C ALA A 135 35.47 12.52 11.02
N LYS A 136 34.30 12.16 11.55
CA LYS A 136 33.31 11.36 10.84
C LYS A 136 31.99 12.11 10.86
N ALA A 137 31.45 12.39 9.68
CA ALA A 137 30.08 12.85 9.52
C ALA A 137 29.25 11.73 8.89
N THR A 138 28.07 11.48 9.43
CA THR A 138 27.13 10.50 8.90
C THR A 138 25.83 11.20 8.56
N ARG A 139 25.39 11.08 7.30
CA ARG A 139 24.04 11.42 6.88
C ARG A 139 23.55 10.37 5.88
N LYS A 140 22.49 9.63 6.17
CA LYS A 140 21.96 8.55 5.33
C LYS A 140 20.88 9.09 4.39
N MET A 141 21.13 9.06 3.08
CA MET A 141 20.04 9.21 2.11
C MET A 141 19.20 7.92 2.13
N LEU A 142 18.02 8.00 2.72
CA LEU A 142 17.06 6.90 2.68
C LEU A 142 16.40 6.86 1.30
N LYS A 143 16.35 5.68 0.69
CA LYS A 143 15.43 5.44 -0.43
C LYS A 143 14.00 5.59 0.10
N LEU A 144 13.11 6.14 -0.71
CA LEU A 144 11.72 6.35 -0.36
C LEU A 144 10.85 5.42 -1.21
N GLU A 145 10.03 4.61 -0.56
CA GLU A 145 9.02 3.77 -1.20
C GLU A 145 7.63 4.20 -0.69
N VAL A 146 6.79 4.71 -1.58
CA VAL A 146 5.47 5.25 -1.24
C VAL A 146 4.38 4.46 -1.94
N ALA A 147 3.42 3.93 -1.17
CA ALA A 147 2.15 3.43 -1.71
C ALA A 147 1.07 4.50 -1.50
N MET A 148 0.61 5.10 -2.60
CA MET A 148 -0.58 5.95 -2.59
C MET A 148 -1.82 5.07 -2.74
N VAL A 149 -2.55 4.90 -1.65
CA VAL A 149 -3.78 4.12 -1.55
C VAL A 149 -4.96 5.08 -1.68
N LEU A 150 -5.54 5.13 -2.87
CA LEU A 150 -6.42 6.21 -3.28
C LEU A 150 -7.83 5.68 -3.57
N ASP A 151 -8.81 6.18 -2.82
CA ASP A 151 -10.21 5.86 -3.00
C ASP A 151 -10.69 6.31 -4.39
N ASN A 152 -11.20 5.37 -5.17
CA ASN A 152 -11.87 5.67 -6.42
C ASN A 152 -13.29 5.10 -6.44
N SER A 153 -13.95 5.06 -5.27
CA SER A 153 -15.35 4.70 -5.09
C SER A 153 -16.29 5.61 -5.87
N GLY A 154 -17.55 5.20 -6.05
CA GLY A 154 -18.55 5.99 -6.76
C GLY A 154 -18.82 7.36 -6.13
N SER A 155 -18.60 7.51 -4.82
CA SER A 155 -18.83 8.77 -4.11
C SER A 155 -17.86 9.89 -4.54
N MET A 156 -16.66 9.51 -5.00
CA MET A 156 -15.66 10.41 -5.57
C MET A 156 -16.08 11.05 -6.91
N ALA A 157 -17.16 10.58 -7.54
CA ALA A 157 -17.71 11.19 -8.74
C ALA A 157 -18.40 12.55 -8.45
N SER A 158 -18.72 12.82 -7.18
CA SER A 158 -19.43 14.03 -6.75
C SER A 158 -18.45 15.18 -6.52
N TYR A 159 -18.93 16.43 -6.63
CA TYR A 159 -18.22 17.65 -6.23
C TYR A 159 -16.77 17.78 -6.75
N ASN A 160 -16.49 17.25 -7.95
CA ASN A 160 -15.15 17.21 -8.55
C ASN A 160 -14.07 16.51 -7.70
N ARG A 161 -14.43 15.71 -6.69
CA ARG A 161 -13.49 15.07 -5.76
C ARG A 161 -12.41 14.26 -6.47
N MET A 162 -12.80 13.43 -7.43
CA MET A 162 -11.86 12.67 -8.27
C MET A 162 -10.92 13.57 -9.08
N SER A 163 -11.36 14.76 -9.51
CA SER A 163 -10.49 15.70 -10.22
C SER A 163 -9.41 16.27 -9.29
N TYR A 164 -9.82 16.76 -8.12
CA TYR A 164 -8.90 17.32 -7.13
C TYR A 164 -7.95 16.27 -6.55
N LEU A 165 -8.43 15.04 -6.32
CA LEU A 165 -7.57 13.93 -5.90
C LEU A 165 -6.46 13.67 -6.92
N LYS A 166 -6.80 13.63 -8.21
CA LYS A 166 -5.79 13.43 -9.27
C LYS A 166 -4.77 14.56 -9.29
N GLU A 167 -5.22 15.79 -9.19
CA GLU A 167 -4.37 16.97 -9.17
C GLU A 167 -3.40 16.96 -7.97
N ALA A 168 -3.94 16.75 -6.77
CA ALA A 168 -3.18 16.62 -5.54
C ALA A 168 -2.15 15.47 -5.60
N ALA A 169 -2.56 14.28 -6.08
CA ALA A 169 -1.67 13.13 -6.19
C ALA A 169 -0.56 13.33 -7.24
N ARG A 170 -0.86 14.01 -8.36
CA ARG A 170 0.18 14.39 -9.36
C ARG A 170 1.18 15.37 -8.76
N CYS A 171 0.70 16.40 -8.06
CA CYS A 171 1.57 17.38 -7.41
C CYS A 171 2.50 16.71 -6.39
N ALA A 172 1.94 15.89 -5.50
CA ALA A 172 2.74 15.13 -4.53
C ALA A 172 3.76 14.18 -5.20
N THR A 173 3.36 13.51 -6.29
CA THR A 173 4.26 12.66 -7.07
C THR A 173 5.46 13.45 -7.57
N ARG A 174 5.23 14.60 -8.19
CA ARG A 174 6.31 15.45 -8.72
C ARG A 174 7.18 16.03 -7.61
N ILE A 175 6.62 16.51 -6.51
CA ILE A 175 7.41 16.98 -5.36
C ILE A 175 8.35 15.88 -4.86
N MET A 176 7.86 14.64 -4.73
CA MET A 176 8.71 13.55 -4.26
C MET A 176 9.80 13.18 -5.27
N PHE A 177 9.50 13.18 -6.57
CA PHE A 177 10.46 12.81 -7.62
C PHE A 177 11.44 13.92 -7.99
N TYR A 178 11.07 15.19 -7.90
CA TYR A 178 11.88 16.34 -8.37
C TYR A 178 12.33 17.27 -7.24
N GLY A 179 11.73 17.16 -6.05
CA GLY A 179 12.07 17.95 -4.87
C GLY A 179 11.27 19.26 -4.76
N GLU A 180 11.39 20.12 -5.77
CA GLU A 180 10.63 21.38 -5.86
C GLU A 180 9.83 21.43 -7.16
N VAL A 181 8.63 22.03 -7.08
CA VAL A 181 7.69 22.23 -8.20
C VAL A 181 7.27 23.70 -8.24
N ASP A 182 6.76 24.15 -9.38
CA ASP A 182 6.21 25.51 -9.52
C ASP A 182 4.78 25.64 -8.96
N GLU A 183 4.15 26.79 -9.21
CA GLU A 183 2.78 27.10 -8.77
C GLU A 183 1.70 26.24 -9.44
N ASP A 184 2.00 25.67 -10.61
CA ASP A 184 1.11 24.79 -11.37
C ASP A 184 1.39 23.30 -11.08
N CYS A 185 2.25 23.01 -10.09
CA CYS A 185 2.72 21.68 -9.73
C CYS A 185 3.44 20.97 -10.88
N ASP A 186 4.10 21.70 -11.77
CA ASP A 186 5.02 21.18 -12.76
C ASP A 186 6.47 21.26 -12.25
N GLU A 187 7.31 20.36 -12.74
CA GLU A 187 8.73 20.33 -12.39
C GLU A 187 9.47 21.57 -12.92
N ALA A 188 10.43 22.08 -12.13
CA ALA A 188 11.25 23.21 -12.55
C ALA A 188 12.06 22.88 -13.82
N ASP A 189 12.35 23.90 -14.64
CA ASP A 189 13.22 23.76 -15.82
C ASP A 189 14.55 23.08 -15.42
N ASP A 190 14.93 22.04 -16.16
CA ASP A 190 16.12 21.19 -15.92
C ASP A 190 16.10 20.32 -14.65
N ALA A 191 14.96 20.16 -13.96
CA ALA A 191 14.85 19.26 -12.82
C ALA A 191 14.99 17.77 -13.23
N GLU A 192 15.97 17.08 -12.64
CA GLU A 192 16.15 15.64 -12.86
C GLU A 192 15.41 14.80 -11.82
N ALA A 193 14.70 13.77 -12.31
CA ALA A 193 14.01 12.82 -11.46
C ALA A 193 15.01 12.07 -10.58
N GLN A 194 14.62 11.87 -9.32
CA GLN A 194 15.51 11.35 -8.31
C GLN A 194 15.46 9.82 -8.24
N ASP A 195 16.58 9.14 -8.50
CA ASP A 195 16.71 7.66 -8.57
C ASP A 195 16.38 6.89 -7.27
N ASN A 196 16.12 7.60 -6.17
CA ASN A 196 15.91 7.02 -4.84
C ASN A 196 14.44 7.06 -4.39
N VAL A 197 13.51 7.29 -5.31
CA VAL A 197 12.06 7.33 -5.03
C VAL A 197 11.35 6.30 -5.88
N LYS A 198 10.48 5.50 -5.24
CA LYS A 198 9.52 4.65 -5.93
C LYS A 198 8.13 4.94 -5.42
N ILE A 199 7.17 5.04 -6.34
CA ILE A 199 5.76 5.24 -6.01
C ILE A 199 4.94 4.13 -6.63
N GLY A 200 4.04 3.56 -5.85
CA GLY A 200 3.01 2.62 -6.26
C GLY A 200 1.64 3.27 -6.06
N ILE A 201 0.69 2.95 -6.94
CA ILE A 201 -0.68 3.46 -6.86
C ILE A 201 -1.61 2.28 -6.62
N VAL A 202 -2.38 2.34 -5.54
CA VAL A 202 -3.39 1.34 -5.18
C VAL A 202 -4.76 2.00 -5.25
N PRO A 203 -5.42 1.99 -6.41
CA PRO A 203 -6.81 2.40 -6.52
C PRO A 203 -7.69 1.31 -5.91
N PHE A 204 -8.66 1.71 -5.07
CA PHE A 204 -9.58 0.77 -4.44
C PHE A 204 -11.04 1.23 -4.51
N THR A 205 -11.91 0.23 -4.61
CA THR A 205 -13.37 0.36 -4.54
C THR A 205 -13.86 -0.69 -3.54
N MET A 206 -14.96 -1.40 -3.83
CA MET A 206 -15.32 -2.62 -3.10
C MET A 206 -14.36 -3.79 -3.33
N MET A 207 -13.59 -3.70 -4.42
CA MET A 207 -12.56 -4.64 -4.87
C MET A 207 -11.27 -3.90 -5.21
N VAL A 208 -10.17 -4.64 -5.32
CA VAL A 208 -8.91 -4.16 -5.90
C VAL A 208 -8.56 -5.00 -7.13
N ASN A 209 -8.26 -4.33 -8.23
CA ASN A 209 -7.77 -4.96 -9.45
C ASN A 209 -6.23 -4.96 -9.42
N ILE A 210 -5.61 -6.13 -9.42
CA ILE A 210 -4.14 -6.29 -9.42
C ILE A 210 -3.54 -6.31 -10.82
N GLY A 211 -4.39 -6.46 -11.83
CA GLY A 211 -4.04 -6.47 -13.24
C GLY A 211 -3.94 -7.88 -13.84
N THR A 212 -4.24 -7.97 -15.13
CA THR A 212 -4.33 -9.23 -15.88
C THR A 212 -2.98 -9.86 -16.21
N GLN A 213 -1.88 -9.11 -16.04
CA GLN A 213 -0.52 -9.62 -16.18
C GLN A 213 -0.22 -10.78 -15.23
N PHE A 214 -0.95 -10.88 -14.11
CA PHE A 214 -0.83 -11.95 -13.13
C PHE A 214 -1.67 -13.19 -13.43
N SER A 215 -2.33 -13.27 -14.59
CA SER A 215 -3.23 -14.39 -14.94
C SER A 215 -2.61 -15.79 -14.90
N ASN A 216 -1.29 -15.90 -14.93
CA ASN A 216 -0.55 -17.17 -14.79
C ASN A 216 0.30 -17.24 -13.51
N ALA A 217 0.10 -16.33 -12.55
CA ALA A 217 0.84 -16.31 -11.31
C ALA A 217 0.52 -17.54 -10.44
N THR A 218 1.54 -18.09 -9.79
CA THR A 218 1.43 -19.30 -8.96
C THR A 218 0.81 -19.04 -7.59
N TRP A 219 0.81 -17.78 -7.14
CA TRP A 219 0.17 -17.35 -5.90
C TRP A 219 -1.35 -17.12 -6.04
N LEU A 220 -1.91 -17.31 -7.23
CA LEU A 220 -3.35 -17.34 -7.49
C LEU A 220 -3.90 -18.78 -7.42
N ASP A 221 -4.99 -18.97 -6.69
CA ASP A 221 -5.72 -20.23 -6.64
C ASP A 221 -6.68 -20.40 -7.83
N TRP A 222 -6.13 -20.70 -9.01
CA TRP A 222 -6.94 -20.97 -10.20
C TRP A 222 -7.69 -22.30 -10.14
N THR A 223 -7.12 -23.29 -9.45
CA THR A 223 -7.60 -24.67 -9.47
C THR A 223 -8.56 -24.98 -8.33
N GLY A 224 -8.82 -24.03 -7.42
CA GLY A 224 -9.83 -24.16 -6.37
C GLY A 224 -9.37 -24.98 -5.17
N GLN A 225 -8.09 -24.88 -4.82
CA GLN A 225 -7.50 -25.55 -3.65
C GLN A 225 -7.85 -24.84 -2.34
N ASN A 226 -8.05 -23.52 -2.37
CA ASN A 226 -8.47 -22.75 -1.20
C ASN A 226 -9.94 -23.02 -0.89
N SER A 227 -10.26 -23.21 0.39
CA SER A 227 -11.64 -23.37 0.89
C SER A 227 -12.60 -22.26 0.42
N ILE A 228 -12.10 -21.03 0.21
CA ILE A 228 -12.89 -19.91 -0.33
C ILE A 228 -13.44 -20.24 -1.71
N SER A 229 -12.67 -20.92 -2.55
CA SER A 229 -13.02 -21.16 -3.94
C SER A 229 -14.30 -21.98 -4.11
N GLN A 230 -14.68 -22.77 -3.10
CA GLN A 230 -15.86 -23.63 -3.09
C GLN A 230 -17.14 -22.88 -2.68
N LEU A 231 -17.01 -21.72 -2.04
CA LEU A 231 -18.15 -20.96 -1.54
C LEU A 231 -19.04 -20.51 -2.71
N ASN A 232 -20.36 -20.65 -2.54
CA ASN A 232 -21.37 -20.28 -3.52
C ASN A 232 -21.45 -21.17 -4.76
N PHE A 233 -20.87 -22.37 -4.71
CA PHE A 233 -20.92 -23.33 -5.80
C PHE A 233 -21.30 -24.72 -5.29
N ASP A 234 -22.14 -25.40 -6.07
CA ASP A 234 -22.61 -26.75 -5.82
C ASP A 234 -22.91 -27.50 -7.14
N SER A 235 -22.84 -28.83 -7.08
CA SER A 235 -23.04 -29.76 -8.18
C SER A 235 -24.19 -30.76 -7.99
N ASP A 236 -24.75 -30.91 -6.79
CA ASP A 236 -25.77 -31.94 -6.51
C ASP A 236 -27.22 -31.42 -6.41
N ASP A 237 -27.40 -30.08 -6.49
CA ASP A 237 -28.69 -29.38 -6.41
C ASP A 237 -29.43 -29.70 -5.09
N ASN A 238 -28.70 -29.87 -3.98
CA ASN A 238 -29.26 -30.11 -2.65
C ASN A 238 -28.66 -29.12 -1.65
N ALA A 239 -29.46 -28.13 -1.24
CA ALA A 239 -29.04 -27.10 -0.27
C ALA A 239 -28.57 -27.65 1.09
N SER A 240 -28.92 -28.90 1.42
CA SER A 240 -28.52 -29.52 2.70
C SER A 240 -27.13 -30.17 2.66
N THR A 241 -26.48 -30.27 1.50
CA THR A 241 -25.16 -30.88 1.34
C THR A 241 -24.19 -29.90 0.70
N PRO A 242 -23.28 -29.28 1.47
CA PRO A 242 -22.25 -28.41 0.91
C PRO A 242 -21.35 -29.18 -0.06
N PHE A 243 -21.00 -28.56 -1.19
CA PHE A 243 -20.04 -29.11 -2.13
C PHE A 243 -18.62 -29.06 -1.57
N ALA A 244 -17.92 -30.20 -1.58
CA ALA A 244 -16.58 -30.35 -1.02
C ALA A 244 -15.48 -30.54 -2.09
N GLY A 245 -15.71 -30.07 -3.33
CA GLY A 245 -14.78 -30.24 -4.45
C GLY A 245 -14.08 -28.97 -4.89
N PRO A 246 -12.94 -29.05 -5.61
CA PRO A 246 -12.27 -27.87 -6.12
C PRO A 246 -13.12 -27.18 -7.20
N VAL A 247 -13.35 -25.88 -7.04
CA VAL A 247 -14.00 -25.05 -8.07
C VAL A 247 -12.92 -24.32 -8.85
N ASN A 248 -12.66 -24.80 -10.07
CA ASN A 248 -11.64 -24.24 -10.94
C ASN A 248 -12.14 -22.94 -11.60
N ARG A 249 -11.65 -21.79 -11.14
CA ARG A 249 -12.05 -20.47 -11.66
C ARG A 249 -11.66 -20.29 -13.13
N LYS A 250 -10.54 -20.88 -13.58
CA LYS A 250 -10.13 -20.85 -14.99
C LYS A 250 -11.14 -21.58 -15.89
N THR A 251 -11.67 -22.71 -15.41
CA THR A 251 -12.76 -23.42 -16.08
C THR A 251 -14.02 -22.57 -16.14
N LEU A 252 -14.42 -21.90 -15.05
CA LEU A 252 -15.61 -21.05 -15.04
C LEU A 252 -15.53 -19.88 -16.03
N PHE A 253 -14.40 -19.18 -16.11
CA PHE A 253 -14.17 -18.13 -17.12
C PHE A 253 -14.25 -18.70 -18.55
N THR A 254 -13.62 -19.85 -18.79
CA THR A 254 -13.67 -20.54 -20.09
C THR A 254 -15.11 -20.92 -20.47
N GLN A 255 -15.86 -21.47 -19.51
CA GLN A 255 -17.22 -21.97 -19.70
C GLN A 255 -18.24 -20.85 -19.99
N THR A 256 -18.00 -19.66 -19.44
CA THR A 256 -18.85 -18.46 -19.67
C THR A 256 -18.41 -17.61 -20.86
N GLY A 257 -17.28 -17.94 -21.50
CA GLY A 257 -16.70 -17.15 -22.59
C GLY A 257 -16.18 -15.79 -22.16
N THR A 258 -15.81 -15.62 -20.88
CA THR A 258 -15.33 -14.36 -20.31
C THR A 258 -13.85 -14.46 -19.94
N SER A 259 -13.20 -13.32 -19.74
CA SER A 259 -11.80 -13.24 -19.29
C SER A 259 -11.74 -12.56 -17.93
N TRP A 260 -10.83 -13.01 -17.08
CA TRP A 260 -10.57 -12.40 -15.80
C TRP A 260 -10.00 -10.98 -15.97
N ARG A 261 -10.59 -10.00 -15.28
CA ARG A 261 -10.20 -8.58 -15.39
C ARG A 261 -9.10 -8.14 -14.42
N GLY A 262 -8.63 -9.04 -13.57
CA GLY A 262 -7.53 -8.78 -12.64
C GLY A 262 -7.95 -8.59 -11.18
N CYS A 263 -9.22 -8.78 -10.80
CA CYS A 263 -9.63 -8.67 -9.39
C CYS A 263 -9.42 -9.97 -8.62
N VAL A 264 -9.06 -9.85 -7.36
CA VAL A 264 -8.96 -10.99 -6.44
C VAL A 264 -9.88 -10.77 -5.26
N GLU A 265 -10.31 -11.88 -4.67
CA GLU A 265 -11.06 -11.85 -3.42
C GLU A 265 -10.11 -11.59 -2.25
N ALA A 266 -10.65 -10.98 -1.18
CA ALA A 266 -9.96 -10.84 0.09
C ALA A 266 -9.54 -12.22 0.62
N ARG A 267 -8.40 -12.34 1.27
CA ARG A 267 -8.02 -13.63 1.84
C ARG A 267 -8.93 -14.00 3.01
N ARG A 268 -8.87 -15.25 3.47
CA ARG A 268 -9.57 -15.67 4.69
C ARG A 268 -8.72 -15.28 5.90
N ALA A 269 -9.37 -14.90 7.00
CA ALA A 269 -8.70 -14.72 8.28
C ALA A 269 -7.84 -15.95 8.64
N PRO A 270 -6.63 -15.75 9.19
CA PRO A 270 -6.06 -14.47 9.63
C PRO A 270 -5.35 -13.64 8.53
N HIS A 271 -5.29 -14.13 7.29
CA HIS A 271 -4.49 -13.53 6.22
C HIS A 271 -5.12 -12.31 5.53
N ASP A 272 -6.29 -11.87 5.98
CA ASP A 272 -7.04 -10.76 5.40
C ASP A 272 -6.59 -9.38 5.91
N THR A 273 -5.74 -9.36 6.95
CA THR A 273 -5.19 -8.13 7.54
C THR A 273 -3.65 -8.11 7.62
N ASP A 274 -2.97 -9.15 7.12
CA ASP A 274 -1.52 -9.30 7.21
C ASP A 274 -0.85 -9.46 5.83
N ASP A 275 0.48 -9.38 5.81
CA ASP A 275 1.32 -9.55 4.62
C ASP A 275 1.92 -10.98 4.53
N THR A 276 1.22 -12.00 5.05
CA THR A 276 1.71 -13.38 4.98
C THR A 276 1.92 -13.79 3.51
N PRO A 277 3.08 -14.33 3.10
CA PRO A 277 3.31 -14.72 1.72
C PRO A 277 2.37 -15.85 1.26
N PRO A 278 1.81 -15.80 0.04
CA PRO A 278 0.87 -16.79 -0.51
C PRO A 278 1.57 -18.09 -0.94
N THR A 279 2.18 -18.79 0.02
CA THR A 279 2.97 -20.02 -0.20
C THR A 279 2.24 -21.30 0.21
N THR A 280 1.18 -21.16 1.01
CA THR A 280 0.31 -22.27 1.43
C THR A 280 -1.06 -22.13 0.80
N THR A 281 -1.79 -23.24 0.64
CA THR A 281 -3.14 -23.25 0.05
C THR A 281 -4.12 -22.26 0.71
N ALA A 282 -4.03 -22.08 2.03
CA ALA A 282 -4.91 -21.15 2.77
C ALA A 282 -4.55 -19.67 2.54
N ALA A 283 -3.31 -19.38 2.18
CA ALA A 283 -2.80 -18.01 1.96
C ALA A 283 -2.86 -17.57 0.49
N LEU A 284 -3.16 -18.47 -0.45
CA LEU A 284 -3.33 -18.15 -1.88
C LEU A 284 -4.49 -17.16 -2.08
N PHE A 285 -4.31 -16.25 -3.03
CA PHE A 285 -5.35 -15.32 -3.47
C PHE A 285 -6.30 -16.02 -4.44
N THR A 286 -7.61 -15.92 -4.21
CA THR A 286 -8.61 -16.49 -5.12
C THR A 286 -8.93 -15.46 -6.22
N PRO A 287 -8.76 -15.79 -7.52
CA PRO A 287 -9.24 -14.95 -8.61
C PRO A 287 -10.75 -14.71 -8.46
N MET A 288 -11.15 -13.44 -8.46
CA MET A 288 -12.55 -13.07 -8.31
C MET A 288 -13.36 -13.59 -9.49
N PHE A 289 -14.42 -14.32 -9.18
CA PHE A 289 -15.49 -14.64 -10.11
C PHE A 289 -16.81 -14.50 -9.35
N SER A 290 -17.56 -13.45 -9.68
CA SER A 290 -18.85 -13.15 -9.07
C SER A 290 -19.90 -14.16 -9.55
N PRO A 291 -20.46 -15.02 -8.68
CA PRO A 291 -21.47 -16.00 -9.07
C PRO A 291 -22.71 -15.32 -9.65
N ASP A 292 -23.36 -16.00 -10.60
CA ASP A 292 -24.69 -15.63 -11.07
C ASP A 292 -25.71 -15.86 -9.95
N THR A 293 -26.60 -14.89 -9.75
CA THR A 293 -27.74 -14.98 -8.81
C THR A 293 -29.00 -15.43 -9.54
N ALA A 294 -29.95 -16.01 -8.81
CA ALA A 294 -31.21 -16.46 -9.39
C ALA A 294 -32.05 -15.31 -10.02
N SER A 295 -33.00 -15.64 -10.90
CA SER A 295 -33.77 -14.62 -11.65
C SER A 295 -34.48 -13.61 -10.72
N GLY A 296 -34.41 -12.32 -11.09
CA GLY A 296 -35.00 -11.21 -10.33
C GLY A 296 -34.06 -10.53 -9.34
N ASN A 297 -32.82 -11.03 -9.25
CA ASN A 297 -31.79 -10.56 -8.34
C ASN A 297 -30.67 -9.77 -9.03
N TYR A 298 -29.79 -9.15 -8.24
CA TYR A 298 -28.64 -8.41 -8.73
C TYR A 298 -27.55 -9.36 -9.24
N ASN A 299 -26.94 -9.05 -10.39
CA ASN A 299 -25.96 -9.94 -11.04
C ASN A 299 -26.58 -11.29 -11.47
N SER A 300 -27.85 -11.27 -11.89
CA SER A 300 -28.48 -12.38 -12.61
C SER A 300 -28.18 -12.23 -14.11
N TYR A 301 -27.26 -13.05 -14.60
CA TYR A 301 -26.74 -13.03 -15.97
C TYR A 301 -26.84 -14.39 -16.68
N LEU A 302 -27.36 -15.42 -16.01
CA LEU A 302 -27.69 -16.73 -16.57
C LEU A 302 -29.15 -17.10 -16.31
N SER A 303 -29.65 -18.02 -17.12
CA SER A 303 -30.96 -18.63 -16.85
C SER A 303 -30.84 -19.65 -15.73
N ASP A 304 -31.73 -19.58 -14.75
CA ASP A 304 -31.93 -20.58 -13.67
C ASP A 304 -32.16 -22.01 -14.18
N THR A 305 -32.63 -22.13 -15.43
CA THR A 305 -32.89 -23.41 -16.12
C THR A 305 -31.92 -23.66 -17.28
N GLY A 306 -30.88 -22.83 -17.42
CA GLY A 306 -29.92 -22.85 -18.52
C GLY A 306 -28.71 -23.74 -18.30
N GLY A 307 -27.72 -23.60 -19.19
CA GLY A 307 -26.50 -24.40 -19.21
C GLY A 307 -26.78 -25.89 -19.45
N THR A 308 -26.04 -26.76 -18.76
CA THR A 308 -26.24 -28.22 -18.79
C THR A 308 -27.00 -28.74 -17.57
N CYS A 309 -27.65 -27.83 -16.83
CA CYS A 309 -28.36 -28.18 -15.62
C CYS A 309 -29.62 -29.01 -15.90
N GLN A 310 -29.92 -29.98 -15.03
CA GLN A 310 -31.19 -30.71 -15.10
C GLN A 310 -32.35 -29.74 -14.83
N VAL A 311 -33.30 -29.65 -15.75
CA VAL A 311 -34.51 -28.84 -15.55
C VAL A 311 -35.35 -29.51 -14.46
N LYS A 312 -35.62 -28.79 -13.36
CA LYS A 312 -36.45 -29.25 -12.24
C LYS A 312 -37.59 -28.27 -12.02
N THR A 313 -38.69 -28.44 -12.74
CA THR A 313 -39.80 -27.48 -12.74
C THR A 313 -41.17 -28.14 -12.57
N CYS A 314 -42.13 -27.36 -12.08
CA CYS A 314 -43.55 -27.67 -12.12
C CYS A 314 -44.27 -26.55 -12.88
N THR A 315 -45.07 -26.90 -13.87
CA THR A 315 -45.90 -25.96 -14.63
C THR A 315 -47.36 -26.17 -14.27
N GLU A 316 -48.01 -25.12 -13.77
CA GLU A 316 -49.45 -25.06 -13.56
C GLU A 316 -50.10 -24.39 -14.76
N LYS A 317 -51.05 -25.09 -15.40
CA LYS A 317 -51.92 -24.55 -16.44
C LYS A 317 -53.34 -24.47 -15.91
N THR A 318 -53.82 -23.27 -15.66
CA THR A 318 -55.20 -23.01 -15.21
C THR A 318 -56.05 -22.52 -16.37
N VAL A 319 -57.17 -23.19 -16.62
CA VAL A 319 -58.16 -22.84 -17.66
C VAL A 319 -59.43 -22.38 -16.97
N ARG A 320 -59.86 -21.15 -17.25
CA ARG A 320 -61.11 -20.55 -16.75
C ARG A 320 -62.06 -20.28 -17.92
N LYS A 321 -63.31 -20.72 -17.81
CA LYS A 321 -64.34 -20.54 -18.85
C LYS A 321 -65.22 -19.31 -18.57
N ASN A 322 -65.89 -18.83 -19.61
CA ASN A 322 -66.84 -17.70 -19.56
C ASN A 322 -66.24 -16.45 -18.92
N CYS A 323 -65.07 -16.07 -19.41
CA CYS A 323 -64.33 -14.90 -18.93
C CYS A 323 -64.73 -13.65 -19.71
N SER A 324 -65.00 -12.58 -18.99
CA SER A 324 -65.14 -11.22 -19.49
C SER A 324 -64.06 -10.33 -18.88
N TYR A 325 -63.56 -9.37 -19.66
CA TYR A 325 -62.61 -8.37 -19.19
C TYR A 325 -63.33 -7.04 -18.98
N SER A 326 -63.07 -6.39 -17.85
CA SER A 326 -63.46 -5.00 -17.60
C SER A 326 -62.24 -4.19 -17.18
N TRP A 327 -62.20 -2.92 -17.59
CA TRP A 327 -61.10 -2.01 -17.27
C TRP A 327 -61.00 -1.68 -15.77
N TRP A 328 -62.09 -1.79 -15.00
CA TRP A 328 -62.13 -1.47 -13.57
C TRP A 328 -61.97 -2.69 -12.65
N SER A 329 -62.22 -3.90 -13.15
CA SER A 329 -62.22 -5.13 -12.33
C SER A 329 -61.33 -6.24 -12.87
N GLY A 330 -60.63 -6.00 -13.99
CA GLY A 330 -59.83 -7.03 -14.66
C GLY A 330 -60.68 -8.16 -15.22
N TRP A 331 -60.08 -9.36 -15.33
CA TRP A 331 -60.75 -10.56 -15.82
C TRP A 331 -61.69 -11.15 -14.76
N THR A 332 -62.97 -11.28 -15.10
CA THR A 332 -63.98 -11.99 -14.32
C THR A 332 -64.46 -13.21 -15.08
N CYS A 333 -64.36 -14.40 -14.49
CA CYS A 333 -64.79 -15.65 -15.10
C CYS A 333 -65.91 -16.28 -14.28
N SER A 334 -66.99 -16.70 -14.95
CA SER A 334 -68.17 -17.31 -14.30
C SER A 334 -68.29 -18.81 -14.54
N GLY A 335 -67.42 -19.39 -15.38
CA GLY A 335 -67.43 -20.82 -15.72
C GLY A 335 -66.49 -21.67 -14.86
N ALA A 336 -66.48 -22.98 -15.12
CA ALA A 336 -65.60 -23.93 -14.46
C ALA A 336 -64.11 -23.54 -14.60
N THR A 337 -63.36 -23.75 -13.52
CA THR A 337 -61.90 -23.61 -13.48
C THR A 337 -61.26 -24.99 -13.41
N THR A 338 -60.26 -25.26 -14.24
CA THR A 338 -59.50 -26.52 -14.24
C THR A 338 -58.01 -26.23 -14.23
N SER A 339 -57.28 -26.84 -13.29
CA SER A 339 -55.82 -26.75 -13.21
C SER A 339 -55.18 -28.08 -13.56
N THR A 340 -54.20 -28.05 -14.47
CA THR A 340 -53.38 -29.21 -14.83
C THR A 340 -51.94 -28.92 -14.45
N TYR A 341 -51.30 -29.88 -13.78
CA TYR A 341 -49.92 -29.79 -13.34
C TYR A 341 -49.02 -30.73 -14.15
N THR A 342 -47.90 -30.20 -14.60
CA THR A 342 -46.87 -30.95 -15.32
C THR A 342 -45.54 -30.79 -14.60
N LYS A 343 -44.96 -31.90 -14.14
CA LYS A 343 -43.63 -31.94 -13.51
C LYS A 343 -42.59 -32.33 -14.56
N LYS A 344 -41.48 -31.58 -14.62
CA LYS A 344 -40.32 -31.89 -15.46
C LYS A 344 -39.07 -32.07 -14.60
N VAL A 345 -38.41 -33.21 -14.73
CA VAL A 345 -37.09 -33.51 -14.15
C VAL A 345 -36.20 -34.06 -15.26
N GLY A 346 -35.27 -33.23 -15.72
CA GLY A 346 -34.45 -33.55 -16.90
C GLY A 346 -35.31 -33.71 -18.15
N SER A 347 -35.16 -34.86 -18.81
CA SER A 347 -35.98 -35.26 -19.96
C SER A 347 -37.34 -35.88 -19.56
N THR A 348 -37.53 -36.22 -18.28
CA THR A 348 -38.75 -36.90 -17.81
C THR A 348 -39.85 -35.89 -17.54
N THR A 349 -41.03 -36.12 -18.13
CA THR A 349 -42.23 -35.30 -17.94
C THR A 349 -43.36 -36.15 -17.37
N THR A 350 -44.05 -35.67 -16.33
CA THR A 350 -45.16 -36.37 -15.68
C THR A 350 -46.41 -35.49 -15.64
N THR A 351 -47.53 -36.02 -16.13
CA THR A 351 -48.85 -35.37 -16.15
C THR A 351 -49.96 -36.42 -15.93
N PRO A 352 -50.93 -36.21 -15.01
CA PRO A 352 -51.04 -35.09 -14.06
C PRO A 352 -50.09 -35.27 -12.87
N ALA A 353 -49.39 -34.20 -12.48
CA ALA A 353 -48.50 -34.19 -11.33
C ALA A 353 -49.17 -33.48 -10.13
N ALA A 354 -50.27 -34.05 -9.63
CA ALA A 354 -51.11 -33.43 -8.59
C ALA A 354 -50.37 -33.12 -7.26
N SER A 355 -49.15 -33.65 -7.07
CA SER A 355 -48.27 -33.39 -5.93
C SER A 355 -47.22 -32.29 -6.16
N CYS A 356 -47.15 -31.64 -7.33
CA CYS A 356 -46.10 -30.64 -7.61
C CYS A 356 -46.42 -29.20 -7.17
N VAL A 357 -47.47 -29.01 -6.36
CA VAL A 357 -47.79 -27.72 -5.74
C VAL A 357 -46.62 -27.27 -4.84
N PRO A 358 -46.06 -26.06 -5.02
CA PRO A 358 -44.94 -25.64 -4.19
C PRO A 358 -45.44 -25.06 -2.87
N ALA A 359 -45.02 -25.66 -1.74
CA ALA A 359 -45.03 -24.96 -0.46
C ALA A 359 -43.92 -23.88 -0.39
N ASN A 360 -42.81 -24.06 -1.14
CA ASN A 360 -41.60 -23.22 -1.10
C ASN A 360 -40.91 -23.02 -2.49
N GLY A 361 -41.60 -23.23 -3.62
CA GLY A 361 -40.99 -23.15 -4.96
C GLY A 361 -40.86 -21.73 -5.49
N VAL A 362 -39.77 -21.46 -6.22
CA VAL A 362 -39.49 -20.13 -6.82
C VAL A 362 -40.26 -19.96 -8.13
N VAL A 363 -40.99 -18.85 -8.31
CA VAL A 363 -41.64 -18.54 -9.59
C VAL A 363 -40.56 -18.16 -10.62
N LEU A 364 -40.41 -18.96 -11.68
CA LEU A 364 -39.48 -18.69 -12.78
C LEU A 364 -40.15 -17.87 -13.88
N SER A 365 -41.43 -18.15 -14.14
CA SER A 365 -42.24 -17.38 -15.09
C SER A 365 -43.69 -17.29 -14.61
N GLY A 366 -44.23 -16.07 -14.70
CA GLY A 366 -45.59 -15.75 -14.30
C GLY A 366 -46.64 -16.20 -15.32
N PRO A 367 -47.92 -15.94 -15.01
CA PRO A 367 -49.05 -16.43 -15.79
C PRO A 367 -49.07 -15.85 -17.21
N ASN A 368 -48.68 -16.65 -18.20
CA ASN A 368 -48.95 -16.36 -19.62
C ASN A 368 -50.45 -16.47 -19.87
N THR A 369 -51.08 -15.38 -20.31
CA THR A 369 -52.53 -15.26 -20.44
C THR A 369 -52.95 -15.28 -21.91
N ASP A 370 -53.48 -16.42 -22.37
CA ASP A 370 -53.96 -16.58 -23.76
C ASP A 370 -55.50 -16.57 -23.81
N GLN A 371 -56.06 -15.92 -24.86
CA GLN A 371 -57.51 -15.78 -25.08
C GLN A 371 -57.97 -16.57 -26.31
N SER A 372 -58.99 -17.42 -26.13
CA SER A 372 -59.76 -17.97 -27.26
C SER A 372 -61.25 -17.99 -26.90
N GLY A 373 -62.05 -17.24 -27.67
CA GLY A 373 -63.53 -17.30 -27.68
C GLY A 373 -64.23 -17.48 -26.33
N THR A 374 -63.90 -16.65 -25.31
CA THR A 374 -64.41 -16.64 -23.91
C THR A 374 -63.70 -17.53 -22.87
N THR A 375 -62.65 -18.27 -23.25
CA THR A 375 -61.82 -19.05 -22.32
C THR A 375 -60.47 -18.36 -22.08
N LEU A 376 -60.08 -18.25 -20.81
CA LEU A 376 -58.80 -17.72 -20.37
C LEU A 376 -57.89 -18.89 -19.95
N THR A 377 -56.67 -18.94 -20.46
CA THR A 377 -55.65 -19.90 -20.03
C THR A 377 -54.49 -19.14 -19.40
N THR A 378 -54.15 -19.47 -18.16
CA THR A 378 -52.97 -18.93 -17.46
C THR A 378 -51.95 -20.05 -17.22
N THR A 379 -50.70 -19.83 -17.61
CA THR A 379 -49.61 -20.80 -17.40
C THR A 379 -48.51 -20.21 -16.54
N THR A 380 -48.22 -20.80 -15.38
CA THR A 380 -47.17 -20.37 -14.44
C THR A 380 -46.16 -21.51 -14.26
N THR A 381 -44.86 -21.19 -14.27
CA THR A 381 -43.80 -22.20 -14.04
C THR A 381 -43.02 -21.88 -12.77
N TYR A 382 -42.90 -22.91 -11.92
CA TYR A 382 -42.16 -22.89 -10.67
C TYR A 382 -40.90 -23.74 -10.78
N SER A 383 -39.81 -23.27 -10.19
CA SER A 383 -38.67 -24.10 -9.84
C SER A 383 -39.04 -25.01 -8.68
N LEU A 384 -38.58 -26.26 -8.75
CA LEU A 384 -38.59 -27.18 -7.60
C LEU A 384 -37.37 -26.98 -6.69
N LEU A 385 -36.48 -26.05 -7.07
CA LEU A 385 -35.30 -25.65 -6.32
C LEU A 385 -35.56 -24.35 -5.57
N THR A 386 -34.87 -24.20 -4.45
CA THR A 386 -34.77 -22.96 -3.66
C THR A 386 -33.92 -21.91 -4.39
N GLN A 387 -33.99 -20.65 -3.93
CA GLN A 387 -33.15 -19.55 -4.43
C GLN A 387 -31.65 -19.86 -4.32
N GLN A 388 -31.23 -20.45 -3.19
CA GLN A 388 -29.85 -20.86 -2.96
C GLN A 388 -29.40 -21.94 -3.97
N GLU A 389 -30.21 -22.98 -4.15
CA GLU A 389 -29.90 -24.04 -5.12
C GLU A 389 -29.81 -23.48 -6.54
N LEU A 390 -30.67 -22.54 -6.94
CA LEU A 390 -30.56 -21.92 -8.26
C LEU A 390 -29.22 -21.17 -8.47
N GLN A 391 -28.70 -20.55 -7.42
CA GLN A 391 -27.47 -19.78 -7.45
C GLN A 391 -26.21 -20.64 -7.46
N GLU A 392 -26.15 -21.69 -6.63
CA GLU A 392 -24.90 -22.43 -6.40
C GLU A 392 -24.56 -23.36 -7.58
N ARG A 393 -25.52 -23.68 -8.45
CA ARG A 393 -25.35 -24.63 -9.55
C ARG A 393 -24.20 -24.35 -10.50
N LEU A 394 -23.16 -25.19 -10.48
CA LEU A 394 -22.03 -25.12 -11.40
C LEU A 394 -22.41 -25.42 -12.86
N CYS A 395 -23.40 -26.31 -13.07
CA CYS A 395 -23.82 -26.72 -14.40
C CYS A 395 -24.37 -25.58 -15.27
N LYS A 396 -24.75 -24.43 -14.68
CA LYS A 396 -25.34 -23.31 -15.42
C LYS A 396 -24.30 -22.55 -16.24
N TYR A 397 -23.03 -22.60 -15.82
CA TYR A 397 -21.93 -21.93 -16.49
C TYR A 397 -21.46 -22.70 -17.73
N ASN A 398 -21.74 -24.00 -17.84
CA ASN A 398 -21.14 -24.85 -18.86
C ASN A 398 -21.65 -24.52 -20.28
N GLY A 399 -20.75 -24.02 -21.14
CA GLY A 399 -21.01 -23.82 -22.57
C GLY A 399 -21.92 -22.64 -22.89
N VAL A 400 -21.93 -21.62 -22.02
CA VAL A 400 -22.77 -20.43 -22.16
C VAL A 400 -21.91 -19.22 -22.52
N THR A 401 -22.52 -18.21 -23.13
CA THR A 401 -21.88 -16.90 -23.32
C THR A 401 -22.68 -15.87 -22.55
N VAL A 402 -22.01 -15.15 -21.66
CA VAL A 402 -22.66 -14.18 -20.77
C VAL A 402 -22.28 -12.75 -21.13
N SER A 403 -23.15 -11.80 -20.79
CA SER A 403 -22.78 -10.39 -20.80
C SER A 403 -21.88 -10.11 -19.59
N ASP A 404 -20.67 -9.65 -19.85
CA ASP A 404 -19.71 -9.24 -18.82
C ASP A 404 -19.50 -7.72 -18.89
N SER A 405 -20.00 -7.04 -17.88
CA SER A 405 -20.05 -5.59 -17.77
C SER A 405 -19.66 -5.17 -16.36
N LYS A 406 -19.56 -3.86 -16.14
CA LYS A 406 -19.31 -3.29 -14.81
C LYS A 406 -20.33 -3.75 -13.75
N ASN A 407 -21.60 -3.95 -14.12
CA ASN A 407 -22.69 -4.23 -13.17
C ASN A 407 -23.22 -5.66 -13.26
N SER A 408 -22.71 -6.49 -14.17
CA SER A 408 -23.27 -7.81 -14.44
C SER A 408 -22.22 -8.72 -15.05
N GLY A 409 -22.19 -9.98 -14.63
CA GLY A 409 -21.28 -10.99 -15.12
C GLY A 409 -20.22 -11.41 -14.09
N PRO A 410 -19.31 -12.31 -14.48
CA PRO A 410 -18.26 -12.82 -13.61
C PRO A 410 -17.31 -11.76 -13.05
N ASN A 411 -17.11 -10.64 -13.77
CA ASN A 411 -16.25 -9.54 -13.32
C ASN A 411 -17.04 -8.34 -12.80
N ALA A 412 -18.32 -8.50 -12.44
CA ALA A 412 -19.12 -7.41 -11.89
C ALA A 412 -18.38 -6.71 -10.73
N TYR A 413 -18.36 -5.38 -10.78
CA TYR A 413 -17.67 -4.48 -9.85
C TYR A 413 -16.15 -4.60 -9.74
N CYS A 414 -15.49 -5.36 -10.62
CA CYS A 414 -14.04 -5.26 -10.74
C CYS A 414 -13.67 -3.90 -11.36
N PRO A 415 -12.94 -3.00 -10.66
CA PRO A 415 -12.55 -1.72 -11.23
C PRO A 415 -11.71 -1.91 -12.49
N SER A 416 -11.89 -1.02 -13.47
CA SER A 416 -11.14 -1.04 -14.74
C SER A 416 -9.66 -0.69 -14.59
N ILE A 417 -9.31 0.01 -13.52
CA ILE A 417 -7.95 0.42 -13.22
C ILE A 417 -7.28 -0.56 -12.26
N SER A 418 -6.07 -1.00 -12.59
CA SER A 418 -5.31 -1.91 -11.74
C SER A 418 -4.43 -1.16 -10.73
N VAL A 419 -3.82 -1.91 -9.82
CA VAL A 419 -2.68 -1.48 -8.99
C VAL A 419 -1.45 -1.26 -9.87
N LEU A 420 -0.74 -0.17 -9.61
CA LEU A 420 0.60 0.08 -10.17
C LEU A 420 1.60 -0.34 -9.10
N PRO A 421 2.36 -1.42 -9.31
CA PRO A 421 3.44 -1.77 -8.38
C PRO A 421 4.47 -0.64 -8.29
N LEU A 422 5.25 -0.61 -7.20
CA LEU A 422 6.29 0.41 -7.00
C LEU A 422 7.21 0.54 -8.23
N THR A 423 7.35 1.77 -8.72
CA THR A 423 8.21 2.11 -9.85
C THR A 423 8.88 3.47 -9.62
N ASP A 424 10.07 3.61 -10.17
CA ASP A 424 10.84 4.86 -10.28
C ASP A 424 10.51 5.64 -11.57
N ASN A 425 9.62 5.12 -12.42
CA ASN A 425 9.18 5.78 -13.64
C ASN A 425 8.00 6.73 -13.35
N VAL A 426 8.28 8.02 -13.34
CA VAL A 426 7.31 9.08 -13.03
C VAL A 426 6.12 9.07 -14.00
N ASP A 427 6.37 8.88 -15.30
CA ASP A 427 5.31 8.86 -16.32
C ASP A 427 4.29 7.74 -16.08
N ASN A 428 4.75 6.56 -15.66
CA ASN A 428 3.86 5.45 -15.31
C ASN A 428 2.96 5.79 -14.11
N VAL A 429 3.50 6.48 -13.11
CA VAL A 429 2.77 6.93 -11.91
C VAL A 429 1.72 7.98 -12.31
N LEU A 430 2.12 9.02 -13.04
CA LEU A 430 1.23 10.08 -13.50
C LEU A 430 0.14 9.54 -14.44
N ALA A 431 0.49 8.65 -15.37
CA ALA A 431 -0.48 7.99 -16.26
C ALA A 431 -1.50 7.16 -15.46
N ARG A 432 -1.07 6.47 -14.39
CA ARG A 432 -1.98 5.71 -13.54
C ARG A 432 -2.95 6.61 -12.80
N ILE A 433 -2.46 7.69 -12.18
CA ILE A 433 -3.30 8.68 -11.48
C ILE A 433 -4.34 9.24 -12.46
N ASN A 434 -3.91 9.65 -13.66
CA ASN A 434 -4.80 10.21 -14.68
C ASN A 434 -5.89 9.24 -15.14
N ALA A 435 -5.59 7.94 -15.18
CA ALA A 435 -6.54 6.91 -15.57
C ALA A 435 -7.61 6.59 -14.50
N MET A 436 -7.47 7.07 -13.26
CA MET A 436 -8.42 6.76 -12.20
C MET A 436 -9.84 7.25 -12.52
N ASN A 437 -10.85 6.49 -12.14
CA ASN A 437 -12.24 6.89 -12.30
C ASN A 437 -13.05 6.42 -11.09
N ALA A 438 -14.02 7.25 -10.69
CA ALA A 438 -14.94 6.93 -9.60
C ALA A 438 -15.88 5.79 -9.99
N ASP A 439 -15.95 4.74 -9.16
CA ASP A 439 -16.74 3.53 -9.39
C ASP A 439 -16.98 2.70 -8.11
N GLY A 440 -18.12 2.00 -8.02
CA GLY A 440 -18.35 0.96 -7.02
C GLY A 440 -18.60 1.51 -5.61
N GLY A 441 -18.66 0.59 -4.65
CA GLY A 441 -18.72 0.91 -3.22
C GLY A 441 -17.34 1.19 -2.62
N THR A 442 -17.30 1.56 -1.34
CA THR A 442 -16.06 1.91 -0.64
C THR A 442 -15.66 0.82 0.36
N ASN A 443 -14.48 0.24 0.16
CA ASN A 443 -13.90 -0.77 1.05
C ASN A 443 -12.45 -0.39 1.39
N ILE A 444 -12.32 0.43 2.43
CA ILE A 444 -11.05 1.00 2.91
C ILE A 444 -10.10 -0.10 3.37
N GLN A 445 -10.61 -1.20 3.96
CA GLN A 445 -9.76 -2.34 4.31
C GLN A 445 -9.02 -2.88 3.08
N GLN A 446 -9.72 -3.06 1.95
CA GLN A 446 -9.07 -3.56 0.73
C GLN A 446 -8.04 -2.57 0.20
N GLY A 447 -8.29 -1.27 0.29
CA GLY A 447 -7.25 -0.26 0.04
C GLY A 447 -6.02 -0.47 0.92
N ALA A 448 -6.22 -0.49 2.25
CA ALA A 448 -5.14 -0.59 3.23
C ALA A 448 -4.29 -1.86 3.06
N ILE A 449 -4.91 -3.03 2.87
CA ILE A 449 -4.19 -4.29 2.74
C ILE A 449 -3.39 -4.36 1.43
N TRP A 450 -3.93 -3.84 0.32
CA TRP A 450 -3.19 -3.77 -0.93
C TRP A 450 -2.09 -2.70 -0.91
N GLY A 451 -2.27 -1.62 -0.16
CA GLY A 451 -1.21 -0.67 0.19
C GLY A 451 -0.07 -1.34 0.96
N TYR A 452 -0.41 -2.22 1.90
CA TYR A 452 0.57 -2.98 2.68
C TYR A 452 1.33 -3.94 1.77
N HIS A 453 0.63 -4.74 0.96
CA HIS A 453 1.26 -5.63 -0.04
C HIS A 453 2.15 -4.87 -1.03
N ALA A 454 1.77 -3.66 -1.47
CA ALA A 454 2.58 -2.85 -2.38
C ALA A 454 3.92 -2.41 -1.78
N LEU A 455 4.04 -2.37 -0.45
CA LEU A 455 5.26 -2.05 0.28
C LEU A 455 6.00 -3.30 0.77
N SER A 456 5.52 -4.49 0.43
CA SER A 456 6.18 -5.78 0.70
C SER A 456 7.21 -6.12 -0.37
N SER A 457 8.23 -6.90 0.00
CA SER A 457 9.12 -7.53 -0.98
C SER A 457 8.62 -8.90 -1.44
N THR A 458 7.47 -9.35 -0.96
CA THR A 458 6.92 -10.68 -1.23
C THR A 458 5.82 -10.64 -2.29
N GLU A 459 5.48 -11.79 -2.86
CA GLU A 459 4.35 -11.89 -3.79
C GLU A 459 3.07 -11.43 -3.09
N PRO A 460 2.20 -10.66 -3.76
CA PRO A 460 2.10 -10.51 -5.22
C PRO A 460 2.86 -9.33 -5.84
N LEU A 461 3.34 -8.38 -5.04
CA LEU A 461 3.97 -7.14 -5.51
C LEU A 461 5.41 -7.06 -4.98
N THR A 462 6.36 -7.64 -5.71
CA THR A 462 7.74 -7.87 -5.22
C THR A 462 8.70 -6.69 -5.41
N GLN A 463 8.20 -5.52 -5.82
CA GLN A 463 9.04 -4.38 -6.23
C GLN A 463 9.63 -3.59 -5.06
N ALA A 464 9.10 -3.76 -3.84
CA ALA A 464 9.57 -3.10 -2.65
C ALA A 464 10.82 -3.78 -2.06
N ALA A 465 11.64 -3.03 -1.35
CA ALA A 465 12.71 -3.60 -0.55
C ALA A 465 12.17 -4.41 0.66
N PRO A 466 12.92 -5.37 1.23
CA PRO A 466 12.52 -6.04 2.46
C PRO A 466 12.34 -5.07 3.65
N TYR A 467 11.45 -5.37 4.59
CA TYR A 467 11.20 -4.53 5.78
C TYR A 467 12.44 -4.32 6.66
N SER A 468 13.34 -5.30 6.71
CA SER A 468 14.61 -5.21 7.44
C SER A 468 15.65 -4.28 6.80
N SER A 469 15.35 -3.69 5.64
CA SER A 469 16.24 -2.75 4.95
C SER A 469 16.25 -1.40 5.65
N GLY A 470 17.16 -1.20 6.61
CA GLY A 470 17.31 0.08 7.32
C GLY A 470 17.76 1.27 6.46
N ALA A 471 17.86 1.11 5.14
CA ALA A 471 18.19 2.17 4.17
C ALA A 471 16.99 2.65 3.36
N VAL A 472 15.78 2.18 3.66
CA VAL A 472 14.55 2.51 2.93
C VAL A 472 13.49 2.99 3.91
N SER A 473 12.93 4.18 3.67
CA SER A 473 11.71 4.64 4.32
C SER A 473 10.49 4.18 3.51
N LYS A 474 9.60 3.43 4.16
CA LYS A 474 8.35 2.97 3.58
C LYS A 474 7.17 3.80 4.09
N VAL A 475 6.33 4.26 3.18
CA VAL A 475 5.22 5.17 3.49
C VAL A 475 3.96 4.72 2.78
N MET A 476 2.86 4.63 3.52
CA MET A 476 1.52 4.46 2.97
C MET A 476 0.77 5.77 3.11
N ILE A 477 0.13 6.25 2.04
CA ILE A 477 -0.78 7.39 2.06
C ILE A 477 -2.16 6.86 1.72
N LEU A 478 -3.02 6.69 2.73
CA LEU A 478 -4.39 6.21 2.60
C LEU A 478 -5.37 7.37 2.54
N MET A 479 -6.06 7.53 1.42
CA MET A 479 -7.05 8.60 1.22
C MET A 479 -8.43 8.03 0.91
N THR A 480 -9.46 8.58 1.54
CA THR A 480 -10.89 8.30 1.27
C THR A 480 -11.74 9.56 1.46
N ASP A 481 -12.88 9.65 0.77
CA ASP A 481 -13.90 10.69 0.97
C ASP A 481 -15.14 10.19 1.75
N GLY A 482 -15.06 8.99 2.31
CA GLY A 482 -16.18 8.33 2.91
C GLY A 482 -15.81 7.36 4.02
N PHE A 483 -16.77 6.52 4.36
CA PHE A 483 -16.67 5.48 5.37
C PHE A 483 -16.68 4.11 4.68
N ASN A 484 -16.30 3.05 5.41
CA ASN A 484 -16.51 1.69 4.94
C ASN A 484 -18.01 1.45 4.72
N GLU A 485 -18.43 1.44 3.45
CA GLU A 485 -19.84 1.37 3.07
C GLU A 485 -20.14 0.03 2.39
N PRO A 486 -20.62 -0.98 3.15
CA PRO A 486 -21.27 -2.13 2.55
C PRO A 486 -22.56 -1.65 1.87
N ASP A 487 -22.78 -2.07 0.62
CA ASP A 487 -23.92 -1.64 -0.19
C ASP A 487 -25.23 -1.92 0.57
N TYR A 488 -26.16 -0.97 0.55
CA TYR A 488 -27.46 -1.04 1.19
C TYR A 488 -28.25 -2.33 0.87
N ARG A 489 -28.04 -2.92 -0.31
CA ARG A 489 -28.71 -4.16 -0.75
C ARG A 489 -28.12 -5.43 -0.13
N SER A 490 -26.92 -5.35 0.44
CA SER A 490 -26.30 -6.42 1.23
C SER A 490 -27.00 -6.67 2.57
N TYR A 491 -27.97 -5.82 2.93
CA TYR A 491 -28.68 -5.85 4.21
C TYR A 491 -30.07 -6.51 4.17
N SER A 492 -30.56 -6.91 2.99
CA SER A 492 -31.85 -7.57 2.87
C SER A 492 -31.77 -9.02 3.40
N ASP A 493 -32.66 -9.38 4.33
CA ASP A 493 -32.78 -10.70 4.98
C ASP A 493 -33.04 -11.86 4.01
N THR A 494 -33.17 -11.60 2.71
CA THR A 494 -33.42 -12.62 1.69
C THR A 494 -32.13 -13.06 1.01
N TRP A 495 -31.49 -14.02 1.68
CA TRP A 495 -30.31 -14.82 1.34
C TRP A 495 -29.94 -14.97 -0.13
N ASN A 496 -28.63 -14.83 -0.42
CA ASN A 496 -27.90 -15.14 -1.66
C ASN A 496 -28.37 -14.45 -2.94
N GLY A 497 -29.67 -14.21 -3.09
CA GLY A 497 -30.29 -13.57 -4.22
C GLY A 497 -30.24 -12.05 -4.14
N THR A 498 -30.51 -11.39 -3.02
CA THR A 498 -30.63 -9.91 -3.07
C THR A 498 -29.33 -9.14 -2.79
N GLY A 499 -28.29 -9.82 -2.29
CA GLY A 499 -27.02 -9.22 -1.88
C GLY A 499 -26.01 -9.06 -3.03
N ILE A 500 -25.10 -8.10 -2.89
CA ILE A 500 -23.99 -7.91 -3.84
C ILE A 500 -22.79 -8.76 -3.43
N TYR A 501 -22.07 -9.29 -4.42
CA TYR A 501 -20.81 -10.00 -4.20
C TYR A 501 -19.67 -8.99 -3.92
N TYR A 502 -19.11 -9.03 -2.72
CA TYR A 502 -18.03 -8.15 -2.26
C TYR A 502 -16.68 -8.87 -2.27
N SER A 503 -15.59 -8.19 -1.87
CA SER A 503 -14.25 -8.82 -1.79
C SER A 503 -14.22 -10.04 -0.88
N TRP A 504 -15.08 -10.11 0.15
CA TRP A 504 -15.22 -11.27 1.03
C TRP A 504 -16.27 -12.29 0.57
N GLY A 505 -16.82 -12.13 -0.64
CA GLY A 505 -17.95 -12.93 -1.13
C GLY A 505 -19.30 -12.36 -0.71
N PHE A 506 -20.30 -13.22 -0.54
CA PHE A 506 -21.60 -12.83 0.00
C PHE A 506 -21.55 -12.83 1.54
N ARG A 507 -22.41 -12.04 2.20
CA ARG A 507 -22.49 -11.97 3.67
C ARG A 507 -22.60 -13.35 4.34
N LYS A 508 -23.35 -14.29 3.75
CA LYS A 508 -23.51 -15.65 4.31
C LYS A 508 -22.22 -16.46 4.38
N ASP A 509 -21.21 -16.07 3.62
CA ASP A 509 -19.95 -16.79 3.54
C ASP A 509 -19.17 -16.68 4.86
N GLY A 510 -19.60 -15.78 5.77
CA GLY A 510 -19.03 -15.62 7.10
C GLY A 510 -17.57 -15.17 7.09
N ARG A 511 -17.11 -14.59 5.97
CA ARG A 511 -15.71 -14.17 5.77
C ARG A 511 -15.39 -12.81 6.38
N LEU A 512 -16.41 -12.04 6.69
CA LEU A 512 -16.36 -10.88 7.59
C LEU A 512 -17.08 -11.33 8.88
N PRO A 513 -16.35 -11.72 9.94
CA PRO A 513 -16.95 -12.23 11.18
C PRO A 513 -17.42 -11.09 12.09
N ASP A 514 -18.49 -11.31 12.85
CA ASP A 514 -19.02 -10.34 13.81
C ASP A 514 -18.03 -9.99 14.94
N THR A 515 -18.10 -8.76 15.42
CA THR A 515 -17.21 -8.13 16.42
C THR A 515 -17.18 -8.87 17.76
N ASP A 516 -18.25 -9.62 18.07
CA ASP A 516 -18.39 -10.43 19.29
C ASP A 516 -17.50 -11.70 19.34
N GLY A 517 -16.59 -11.88 18.38
CA GLY A 517 -15.48 -12.83 18.52
C GLY A 517 -15.88 -14.31 18.55
N ILE A 518 -17.11 -14.65 18.14
CA ILE A 518 -17.43 -16.03 17.82
C ILE A 518 -16.82 -16.31 16.45
N ILE A 519 -15.55 -16.75 16.44
CA ILE A 519 -15.06 -17.67 15.41
C ILE A 519 -15.95 -18.90 15.54
N GLY A 520 -17.10 -18.85 14.86
CA GLY A 520 -18.01 -19.97 14.78
C GLY A 520 -17.21 -21.12 14.20
N ASN A 521 -17.18 -22.21 14.95
CA ASN A 521 -17.16 -23.54 14.36
C ASN A 521 -17.88 -23.53 12.98
N GLU A 522 -17.41 -24.38 12.09
CA GLU A 522 -17.74 -24.42 10.65
C GLU A 522 -19.24 -24.53 10.29
N ASN A 523 -20.14 -24.51 11.29
CA ASN A 523 -21.57 -24.73 11.20
C ASN A 523 -22.46 -23.66 11.89
N GLU A 524 -21.93 -22.55 12.41
CA GLU A 524 -22.75 -21.53 13.09
C GLU A 524 -22.67 -20.16 12.37
N TYR A 525 -23.82 -19.75 11.84
CA TYR A 525 -24.02 -18.64 10.91
C TYR A 525 -23.90 -17.28 11.63
N ASN A 526 -22.68 -16.79 11.87
CA ASN A 526 -22.44 -15.46 12.45
C ASN A 526 -22.42 -14.38 11.36
N ALA A 527 -23.59 -14.14 10.76
CA ALA A 527 -23.75 -13.11 9.74
C ALA A 527 -24.24 -11.80 10.39
N HIS A 528 -23.37 -10.78 10.50
CA HIS A 528 -23.63 -9.42 11.02
C HIS A 528 -25.10 -8.97 10.96
N ASN A 529 -25.75 -8.67 12.08
CA ASN A 529 -27.19 -8.41 12.09
C ASN A 529 -27.60 -7.04 11.52
N SER A 530 -26.65 -6.11 11.35
CA SER A 530 -26.87 -4.74 10.87
C SER A 530 -25.86 -4.28 9.78
N LYS A 531 -26.20 -3.27 8.97
CA LYS A 531 -25.22 -2.57 8.10
C LYS A 531 -24.11 -1.94 8.94
N ALA A 532 -24.46 -1.43 10.12
CA ALA A 532 -23.52 -0.78 11.02
C ALA A 532 -22.49 -1.78 11.56
N ASP A 533 -22.90 -3.01 11.91
CA ASP A 533 -22.01 -4.05 12.43
C ASP A 533 -20.97 -4.43 11.37
N MET A 534 -21.38 -4.55 10.10
CA MET A 534 -20.45 -4.79 8.99
C MET A 534 -19.47 -3.64 8.81
N SER A 535 -19.95 -2.40 8.82
CA SER A 535 -19.09 -1.22 8.72
C SER A 535 -18.09 -1.15 9.87
N GLU A 536 -18.51 -1.47 11.10
CA GLU A 536 -17.66 -1.52 12.29
C GLU A 536 -16.56 -2.57 12.14
N THR A 537 -16.88 -3.80 11.73
CA THR A 537 -15.86 -4.84 11.50
C THR A 537 -14.92 -4.49 10.34
N MET A 538 -15.42 -3.83 9.29
CA MET A 538 -14.55 -3.31 8.22
C MET A 538 -13.58 -2.24 8.76
N ASP A 539 -14.06 -1.35 9.63
CA ASP A 539 -13.23 -0.35 10.31
C ASP A 539 -12.18 -1.01 11.20
N GLU A 540 -12.56 -2.01 12.01
CA GLU A 540 -11.63 -2.79 12.84
C GLU A 540 -10.55 -3.49 12.02
N LYS A 541 -10.92 -4.14 10.92
CA LYS A 541 -9.96 -4.79 10.02
C LYS A 541 -9.05 -3.79 9.31
N THR A 542 -9.57 -2.60 9.01
CA THR A 542 -8.76 -1.49 8.47
C THR A 542 -7.69 -1.11 9.50
N VAL A 543 -8.08 -0.85 10.74
CA VAL A 543 -7.16 -0.51 11.84
C VAL A 543 -6.15 -1.65 12.10
N ALA A 544 -6.60 -2.90 12.13
CA ALA A 544 -5.73 -4.06 12.30
C ALA A 544 -4.67 -4.16 11.19
N THR A 545 -5.08 -3.93 9.94
CA THR A 545 -4.17 -3.89 8.79
C THR A 545 -3.12 -2.79 8.93
N CYS A 546 -3.56 -1.57 9.29
CA CYS A 546 -2.62 -0.46 9.49
C CYS A 546 -1.67 -0.71 10.67
N ASN A 547 -2.14 -1.35 11.75
CA ASN A 547 -1.29 -1.71 12.88
C ASN A 547 -0.24 -2.76 12.50
N ASN A 548 -0.61 -3.77 11.70
CA ASN A 548 0.35 -4.74 11.17
C ASN A 548 1.38 -4.06 10.25
N ALA A 549 0.95 -3.16 9.36
CA ALA A 549 1.86 -2.38 8.51
C ALA A 549 2.83 -1.52 9.35
N LYS A 550 2.33 -0.82 10.37
CA LYS A 550 3.16 -0.01 11.30
C LYS A 550 4.15 -0.86 12.09
N ALA A 551 3.79 -2.09 12.45
CA ALA A 551 4.69 -3.01 13.14
C ALA A 551 5.91 -3.41 12.28
N GLU A 552 5.78 -3.40 10.95
CA GLU A 552 6.89 -3.58 10.00
C GLU A 552 7.67 -2.28 9.70
N GLY A 553 7.37 -1.18 10.41
CA GLY A 553 8.05 0.10 10.26
C GLY A 553 7.53 0.98 9.11
N ILE A 554 6.36 0.67 8.55
CA ILE A 554 5.70 1.53 7.56
C ILE A 554 5.07 2.74 8.26
N ARG A 555 5.36 3.94 7.77
CA ARG A 555 4.67 5.17 8.21
C ARG A 555 3.36 5.32 7.45
N VAL A 556 2.24 5.50 8.14
CA VAL A 556 0.90 5.55 7.56
C VAL A 556 0.33 6.95 7.72
N TYR A 557 0.14 7.64 6.59
CA TYR A 557 -0.65 8.86 6.49
C TYR A 557 -2.08 8.53 6.13
N THR A 558 -3.04 9.21 6.74
CA THR A 558 -4.47 9.07 6.42
C THR A 558 -5.08 10.42 6.05
N ILE A 559 -5.98 10.42 5.06
CA ILE A 559 -6.68 11.60 4.59
C ILE A 559 -8.16 11.26 4.46
N GLY A 560 -9.01 11.96 5.22
CA GLY A 560 -10.47 11.83 5.16
C GLY A 560 -11.10 13.10 4.61
N LEU A 561 -11.56 13.09 3.36
CA LEU A 561 -12.10 14.27 2.67
C LEU A 561 -13.57 14.55 3.03
N ASN A 562 -13.93 15.84 3.10
CA ASN A 562 -15.28 16.38 3.25
C ASN A 562 -16.00 15.78 4.45
N PRO A 563 -15.80 16.41 5.62
CA PRO A 563 -15.47 15.80 6.88
C PRO A 563 -16.27 14.50 7.12
N PRO A 564 -15.58 13.36 7.30
CA PRO A 564 -16.26 12.07 7.40
C PRO A 564 -17.03 11.95 8.73
N SER A 565 -17.70 10.81 8.97
CA SER A 565 -18.35 10.59 10.26
C SER A 565 -17.34 10.56 11.41
N GLN A 566 -17.77 10.74 12.67
CA GLN A 566 -16.84 10.66 13.80
C GLN A 566 -16.17 9.29 13.90
N ALA A 567 -16.93 8.20 13.70
CA ALA A 567 -16.38 6.84 13.69
C ALA A 567 -15.28 6.67 12.64
N THR A 568 -15.48 7.25 11.44
CA THR A 568 -14.48 7.22 10.38
C THR A 568 -13.24 8.06 10.70
N ARG A 569 -13.41 9.21 11.36
CA ARG A 569 -12.27 10.00 11.86
C ARG A 569 -11.46 9.18 12.87
N ASP A 570 -12.14 8.60 13.86
CA ASP A 570 -11.51 7.79 14.91
C ASP A 570 -10.76 6.58 14.31
N MET A 571 -11.34 5.96 13.29
CA MET A 571 -10.73 4.86 12.54
C MET A 571 -9.48 5.30 11.77
N LEU A 572 -9.54 6.42 11.02
CA LEU A 572 -8.41 6.94 10.24
C LEU A 572 -7.28 7.43 11.17
N GLU A 573 -7.61 8.12 12.25
CA GLU A 573 -6.65 8.50 13.30
C GLU A 573 -5.95 7.28 13.88
N SER A 574 -6.71 6.23 14.24
CA SER A 574 -6.16 4.97 14.77
C SER A 574 -5.30 4.21 13.75
N CYS A 575 -5.66 4.27 12.46
CA CYS A 575 -4.88 3.68 11.37
C CYS A 575 -3.54 4.42 11.17
N SER A 576 -3.53 5.76 11.31
CA SER A 576 -2.35 6.61 11.09
C SER A 576 -1.17 6.31 12.03
N SER A 577 0.01 6.87 11.72
CA SER A 577 1.21 6.83 12.58
C SER A 577 1.20 7.84 13.73
N GLY A 578 0.05 8.45 14.05
CA GLY A 578 -0.13 9.38 15.18
C GLY A 578 -0.21 10.85 14.74
N ASP A 579 0.08 11.77 15.67
CA ASP A 579 -0.04 13.21 15.42
C ASP A 579 0.81 13.66 14.23
N GLY A 580 0.19 14.42 13.32
CA GLY A 580 0.80 14.89 12.08
C GLY A 580 0.71 13.91 10.91
N TYR A 581 0.10 12.73 11.10
CA TYR A 581 -0.11 11.73 10.05
C TYR A 581 -1.58 11.55 9.62
N TYR A 582 -2.49 12.39 10.09
CA TYR A 582 -3.88 12.37 9.66
C TYR A 582 -4.35 13.77 9.28
N PHE A 583 -5.22 13.84 8.26
CA PHE A 583 -5.73 15.09 7.71
C PHE A 583 -7.21 14.96 7.36
N PHE A 584 -7.99 16.00 7.67
CA PHE A 584 -9.42 16.04 7.40
C PHE A 584 -9.80 17.32 6.64
N PRO A 585 -9.39 17.46 5.38
CA PRO A 585 -9.76 18.62 4.57
C PRO A 585 -11.28 18.71 4.40
N GLU A 586 -11.84 19.90 4.60
CA GLU A 586 -13.27 20.12 4.45
C GLU A 586 -13.67 20.22 2.97
N ASP A 587 -12.91 20.98 2.20
CA ASP A 587 -13.17 21.18 0.77
C ASP A 587 -12.27 20.30 -0.10
N PRO A 588 -12.78 19.74 -1.22
CA PRO A 588 -11.97 18.97 -2.16
C PRO A 588 -10.75 19.69 -2.70
N SER A 589 -10.80 21.02 -2.83
CA SER A 589 -9.65 21.84 -3.25
C SER A 589 -8.46 21.75 -2.29
N ASP A 590 -8.73 21.56 -1.00
CA ASP A 590 -7.70 21.56 0.06
C ASP A 590 -6.85 20.28 0.01
N LEU A 591 -7.24 19.28 -0.79
CA LEU A 591 -6.43 18.09 -1.03
C LEU A 591 -5.05 18.45 -1.59
N ILE A 592 -4.97 19.49 -2.43
CA ILE A 592 -3.70 19.90 -3.04
C ILE A 592 -2.71 20.31 -1.94
N ASP A 593 -3.16 21.13 -0.98
CA ASP A 593 -2.35 21.58 0.14
C ASP A 593 -1.94 20.41 1.05
N VAL A 594 -2.87 19.50 1.37
CA VAL A 594 -2.60 18.33 2.21
C VAL A 594 -1.57 17.40 1.57
N PHE A 595 -1.76 17.03 0.30
CA PHE A 595 -0.82 16.16 -0.42
C PHE A 595 0.54 16.84 -0.61
N THR A 596 0.57 18.14 -0.87
CA THR A 596 1.80 18.95 -0.95
C THR A 596 2.54 18.97 0.38
N GLN A 597 1.82 19.14 1.50
CA GLN A 597 2.41 19.10 2.84
C GLN A 597 3.05 17.74 3.11
N ILE A 598 2.34 16.63 2.85
CA ILE A 598 2.88 15.28 3.03
C ILE A 598 4.11 15.08 2.13
N ALA A 599 4.03 15.42 0.85
CA ALA A 599 5.15 15.25 -0.08
C ALA A 599 6.40 16.03 0.34
N ASN A 600 6.23 17.27 0.83
CA ASN A 600 7.33 18.06 1.38
C ASN A 600 7.95 17.44 2.63
N GLN A 601 7.13 16.89 3.55
CA GLN A 601 7.64 16.16 4.72
C GLN A 601 8.45 14.92 4.30
N LEU A 602 8.00 14.20 3.27
CA LEU A 602 8.69 13.02 2.75
C LEU A 602 9.99 13.38 2.01
N ALA A 603 9.99 14.46 1.24
CA ALA A 603 11.18 15.01 0.60
C ALA A 603 12.22 15.44 1.65
N GLN A 604 11.80 16.07 2.74
CA GLN A 604 12.68 16.41 3.87
C GLN A 604 13.22 15.17 4.58
N LEU A 605 12.39 14.15 4.83
CA LEU A 605 12.81 12.89 5.46
C LEU A 605 13.93 12.19 4.67
N ARG A 606 13.89 12.26 3.34
CA ARG A 606 14.95 11.74 2.48
C ARG A 606 16.28 12.49 2.68
N LEU A 607 16.20 13.78 2.98
CA LEU A 607 17.35 14.63 3.19
C LEU A 607 17.79 14.64 4.67
N ALA A 608 16.96 14.27 5.63
CA ALA A 608 17.27 14.38 7.05
C ALA A 608 17.64 13.03 7.67
N LEU A 609 18.93 12.87 7.98
CA LEU A 609 19.54 12.08 9.06
C LEU A 609 21.02 12.03 8.78
#